data_AF-A0A846A8C5-F1
#
_entry.id   AF-A0A846A8C5-F1
#
_cell.length_a   1.000
_cell.length_b   1.000
_cell.length_c   1.000
_cell.angle_alpha   90.00
_cell.angle_beta   90.00
_cell.angle_gamma   90.00
#
_symmetry.space_group_name_H-M   'P 1'
#
loop_
_entity.id
_entity.type
_entity.pdbx_description
1 polymer ?
#
loop_
_entity_poly.entity_id
_entity_poly.type
_entity_poly.pdbx_seq_one_letter_code
_entity_poly.pdbx_strand_id
1 'polypeptide(L)' 'MSGVPKFKKKGRDDSFTLDGSITVGFNRIKLPRIGWVKTYEILPDNVSPKSVTISRKSDRWFVSFTLRNYTSNY' A
#
# COMPACT_ATOMS: atom_id res chain seq x y z
N MET A 1 -12.56 -15.56 -22.66
CA MET A 1 -11.24 -16.21 -22.53
C MET A 1 -10.29 -15.20 -21.90
N SER A 2 -9.83 -15.43 -20.67
CA SER A 2 -8.78 -14.62 -20.05
C SER A 2 -7.45 -14.92 -20.77
N GLY A 3 -7.07 -14.02 -21.67
CA GLY A 3 -5.82 -14.11 -22.43
C GLY A 3 -4.58 -13.95 -21.55
N VAL A 4 -3.42 -14.31 -22.11
CA VAL A 4 -2.11 -14.25 -21.47
C VAL A 4 -1.84 -12.90 -20.77
N PRO A 5 -1.09 -12.89 -19.65
CA PRO A 5 -0.79 -11.67 -18.92
C PRO A 5 -0.07 -10.67 -19.83
N LYS A 6 -0.54 -9.42 -19.83
CA LYS A 6 0.06 -8.32 -20.59
C LYS A 6 1.01 -7.56 -19.68
N PHE A 7 2.18 -7.21 -20.22
CA PHE A 7 3.10 -6.33 -19.51
C PHE A 7 2.45 -4.97 -19.24
N LYS A 8 2.71 -4.42 -18.04
CA LYS A 8 2.28 -3.08 -17.67
C LYS A 8 3.02 -2.04 -18.53
N LYS A 9 2.30 -0.98 -18.93
CA LYS A 9 2.88 0.19 -19.60
C LYS A 9 3.05 1.32 -18.60
N LYS A 10 4.21 1.97 -18.58
CA LYS A 10 4.49 3.14 -17.73
C LYS A 10 3.47 4.26 -17.98
N GLY A 11 2.99 4.90 -16.93
CA GLY A 11 2.02 5.99 -17.00
C GLY A 11 0.57 5.51 -17.12
N ARG A 12 0.33 4.20 -17.11
CA ARG A 12 -1.00 3.60 -17.09
C ARG A 12 -1.09 2.62 -15.93
N ASP A 13 -2.00 2.90 -14.99
CA ASP A 13 -2.26 2.05 -13.82
C ASP A 13 -0.97 1.72 -13.05
N ASP A 14 -0.12 2.74 -12.87
CA ASP A 14 1.16 2.62 -12.17
C ASP A 14 0.88 2.21 -10.72
N SER A 15 1.31 1.00 -10.35
CA SER A 15 1.16 0.51 -8.99
C SER A 15 2.23 -0.53 -8.65
N PHE A 16 2.60 -0.55 -7.37
CA PHE A 16 3.52 -1.51 -6.80
C PHE A 16 3.06 -1.91 -5.40
N THR A 17 3.30 -3.17 -5.06
CA THR A 17 2.97 -3.75 -3.75
C THR A 17 4.26 -4.10 -3.06
N LEU A 18 4.37 -3.70 -1.79
CA LEU A 18 5.50 -3.97 -0.93
C LEU A 18 5.03 -4.80 0.26
N ASP A 19 5.79 -5.86 0.52
CA ASP A 19 5.64 -6.69 1.70
C ASP A 19 6.84 -6.45 2.64
N GLY A 20 6.66 -6.74 3.92
CA GLY A 20 7.76 -6.75 4.91
C GLY A 20 7.68 -5.61 5.93
N SER A 21 8.82 -4.98 6.23
CA SER A 21 8.95 -4.00 7.32
C SER A 21 8.24 -2.68 6.99
N ILE A 22 6.97 -2.61 7.35
CA ILE A 22 6.11 -1.45 7.16
C ILE A 22 5.78 -0.88 8.54
N THR A 23 6.00 0.43 8.73
CA THR A 23 5.65 1.13 9.97
C THR A 23 4.69 2.25 9.65
N VAL A 24 3.54 2.26 10.31
CA VAL A 24 2.54 3.32 10.19
C VAL A 24 2.76 4.32 11.33
N GLY A 25 2.94 5.59 10.99
CA GLY A 25 2.87 6.70 11.93
C GLY A 25 1.68 7.59 11.61
N PHE A 26 1.50 8.66 12.37
CA PHE A 26 0.30 9.51 12.32
C PHE A 26 -0.10 10.01 10.91
N ASN A 27 0.80 10.70 10.20
CA ASN A 27 0.56 11.20 8.84
C ASN A 27 1.66 10.78 7.85
N ARG A 28 2.35 9.68 8.17
CA ARG A 28 3.48 9.20 7.41
C ARG A 28 3.61 7.70 7.56
N ILE A 29 4.08 7.06 6.50
CA ILE A 29 4.32 5.63 6.45
C ILE A 29 5.79 5.37 6.12
N LYS A 30 6.41 4.42 6.82
CA LYS A 30 7.75 3.91 6.50
C LYS A 30 7.61 2.67 5.64
N LEU A 31 8.13 2.75 4.43
CA LEU A 31 8.13 1.67 3.45
C LEU A 31 9.51 1.02 3.36
N PRO A 32 9.58 -0.28 3.04
CA PRO A 32 10.86 -0.92 2.78
C PRO A 32 11.54 -0.26 1.57
N ARG A 33 12.86 0.00 1.70
CA ARG A 33 13.74 0.64 0.69
C ARG A 33 13.44 2.11 0.35
N ILE A 34 12.20 2.57 0.44
CA ILE A 34 11.82 3.97 0.15
C ILE A 34 12.02 4.86 1.40
N GLY A 35 11.78 4.33 2.59
CA GLY A 35 11.84 5.10 3.84
C GLY A 35 10.51 5.79 4.17
N TRP A 36 10.57 6.94 4.84
CA TRP A 36 9.39 7.68 5.28
C TRP A 36 8.73 8.46 4.13
N VAL A 37 7.43 8.26 3.96
CA VAL A 37 6.58 8.95 2.99
C VAL A 37 5.44 9.64 3.74
N LYS A 38 5.20 10.92 3.45
CA LYS A 38 4.11 11.70 4.06
C LYS A 38 2.81 11.47 3.30
N THR A 39 1.71 11.30 4.04
CA THR A 39 0.36 11.18 3.49
C THR A 39 -0.43 12.47 3.73
N TYR A 40 -1.44 12.72 2.90
CA TYR A 40 -2.37 13.83 3.10
C TYR A 40 -3.35 13.54 4.24
N GLU A 41 -3.78 12.28 4.35
CA GLU A 41 -4.71 11.82 5.39
C GLU A 41 -3.95 11.30 6.60
N ILE A 42 -4.59 11.39 7.77
CA ILE A 42 -4.15 10.73 9.00
C ILE A 42 -4.36 9.23 8.82
N LEU A 43 -3.32 8.46 9.10
CA LEU A 43 -3.35 7.01 8.98
C LEU A 43 -3.92 6.38 10.25
N PRO A 44 -4.53 5.19 10.13
CA PRO A 44 -5.03 4.47 11.29
C PRO A 44 -3.88 4.12 12.24
N ASP A 45 -4.09 4.36 13.54
CA ASP A 45 -3.15 4.00 14.58
C ASP A 45 -3.24 2.50 14.95
N ASN A 46 -2.17 1.97 15.52
CA ASN A 46 -2.09 0.58 16.01
C ASN A 46 -2.37 -0.51 14.98
N VAL A 47 -2.17 -0.21 13.68
CA VAL A 47 -2.24 -1.23 12.62
C VAL A 47 -0.85 -1.72 12.25
N SER A 48 -0.73 -3.04 12.04
CA SER A 48 0.45 -3.67 11.45
C SER A 48 0.07 -4.32 10.12
N PRO A 49 0.20 -3.62 8.99
CA PRO A 49 -0.15 -4.15 7.68
C PRO A 49 0.74 -5.33 7.29
N LYS A 50 0.15 -6.35 6.67
CA LYS A 50 0.90 -7.45 6.06
C LYS A 50 1.62 -6.97 4.79
N SER A 51 0.89 -6.18 4.00
CA SER A 51 1.38 -5.60 2.75
C SER A 51 0.76 -4.24 2.51
N VAL A 52 1.44 -3.44 1.70
CA VAL A 52 0.99 -2.12 1.27
C VAL A 52 1.09 -2.02 -0.23
N THR A 53 0.02 -1.54 -0.86
CA THR A 53 0.00 -1.22 -2.30
C THR A 53 -0.05 0.28 -2.49
N ILE A 54 0.85 0.79 -3.33
CA ILE A 54 0.89 2.18 -3.75
C ILE A 54 0.46 2.24 -5.20
N SER A 55 -0.53 3.08 -5.50
CA SER A 55 -1.11 3.20 -6.83
C SER A 55 -1.28 4.66 -7.22
N ARG A 56 -1.08 4.95 -8.51
CA ARG A 56 -1.32 6.27 -9.09
C ARG A 56 -2.68 6.30 -9.77
N LYS A 57 -3.53 7.25 -9.37
CA LYS A 57 -4.84 7.51 -9.99
C LYS A 57 -5.07 9.02 -10.08
N SER A 58 -5.51 9.50 -11.24
CA SER A 58 -5.79 10.93 -11.48
C SER A 58 -4.66 11.85 -10.97
N ASP A 59 -3.42 11.50 -11.32
CA ASP A 59 -2.19 12.21 -10.92
C ASP A 59 -1.89 12.29 -9.42
N ARG A 60 -2.53 11.44 -8.61
CA ARG A 60 -2.28 11.32 -7.18
C ARG A 60 -1.83 9.91 -6.82
N TRP A 61 -1.02 9.80 -5.78
CA TRP A 61 -0.58 8.53 -5.21
C TRP A 61 -1.44 8.18 -4.00
N PHE A 62 -1.95 6.95 -3.99
CA PHE A 62 -2.77 6.41 -2.92
C PHE A 62 -2.06 5.22 -2.27
N VAL A 63 -2.32 5.04 -0.98
CA VAL A 63 -1.78 3.94 -0.18
C VAL A 63 -2.95 3.06 0.24
N SER A 64 -2.83 1.76 -0.01
CA SER A 64 -3.79 0.74 0.43
C SER A 64 -3.11 -0.27 1.32
N PHE A 65 -3.73 -0.58 2.46
CA PHE A 65 -3.23 -1.51 3.46
C PHE A 65 -3.97 -2.83 3.36
N THR A 66 -3.22 -3.94 3.31
CA THR A 66 -3.80 -5.27 3.53
C THR A 66 -3.49 -5.68 4.96
N LEU A 67 -4.52 -5.72 5.79
CA LEU A 67 -4.43 -6.18 7.17
C LEU A 67 -4.70 -7.68 7.22
N ARG A 68 -3.95 -8.40 8.05
CA ARG A 68 -4.32 -9.76 8.44
C ARG A 68 -5.22 -9.66 9.67
N ASN A 69 -6.53 -9.79 9.47
CA ASN A 69 -7.47 -9.85 10.58
C ASN A 69 -7.27 -11.17 11.34
N TYR A 70 -6.99 -11.09 12.63
CA TYR A 70 -7.15 -12.22 13.54
C TYR A 70 -8.53 -12.05 14.16
N THR A 71 -9.52 -12.80 13.68
CA THR A 71 -10.78 -12.90 14.40
C THR A 71 -10.48 -13.60 15.72
N SER A 72 -10.49 -12.87 16.84
CA SER A 72 -10.55 -13.52 18.15
C SER A 72 -11.97 -14.06 18.27
N ASN A 73 -12.12 -15.38 18.18
CA ASN A 73 -13.41 -16.02 18.40
C ASN A 73 -13.78 -15.84 19.87
N TYR A 74 -14.69 -14.91 20.13
CA TYR A 74 -15.67 -15.00 21.19
C TYR A 74 -17.01 -15.35 20.55
#